data_AF-A0A5C6CFN6-F1
#
_entry.id   AF-A0A5C6CFN6-F1
#
_cell.length_a   1.000
_cell.length_b   1.000
_cell.length_c   1.000
_cell.angle_alpha   90.00
_cell.angle_beta   90.00
_cell.angle_gamma   90.00
#
_symmetry.space_group_name_H-M   'P 1'
#
loop_
_entity.id
_entity.type
_entity.pdbx_description
1 polymer ?
#
loop_
_entity_poly.entity_id
_entity_poly.type
_entity_poly.pdbx_seq_one_letter_code
_entity_poly.pdbx_strand_id
1 'polypeptide(L)'
;MNAVINNPRNASDEDPSSIGVDKPDPLDPAIGLDPAIGSATLDSGGLSRSSLLTLAIVGIVLCLISPLLFVSLLADDVTTQAAARAREAAVGIGVILRATARRVIQFGARGAMRTAASTVMRAVARTLTRRLTRVVLHSAAGAASRHLLAGAVAKEEIVSHQKSILSLVIGVIGLGFSFIGSVYLASNASQASLSDQFGSSWMTMIALSSLPLLVYAALIHFAGRVHGATTRFATEVDGILLQGYFTGAGSFLPMLTDMVIYGTPKQRGQVAFTALSLLYACHLVLLLISTATGSPMALFTSSMFLIYAFIYCFPIRPMEGHAIWHQSRPQWCLIFFPILGSFLFALPSSLLDII
;
A
#
# COMPACT_ATOMS: atom_id res chain seq x y z
N MET A 1 45.86 41.66 -1.20
CA MET A 1 45.98 41.26 0.22
C MET A 1 46.04 39.75 0.24
N ASN A 2 47.26 39.22 0.31
CA ASN A 2 47.56 37.79 0.32
C ASN A 2 47.40 37.26 1.76
N ALA A 3 46.72 36.12 1.91
CA ALA A 3 46.80 35.32 3.12
C ALA A 3 47.19 33.89 2.71
N VAL A 4 48.48 33.60 2.94
CA VAL A 4 49.09 32.28 3.00
C VAL A 4 48.97 31.81 4.44
N ILE A 5 48.38 30.64 4.72
CA ILE A 5 48.76 29.80 5.88
C ILE A 5 48.64 28.32 5.49
N ASN A 6 49.79 27.65 5.57
CA ASN A 6 50.02 26.22 5.53
C ASN A 6 49.37 25.48 6.72
N ASN A 7 48.98 24.22 6.56
CA ASN A 7 49.50 23.19 7.47
C ASN A 7 49.49 21.77 6.84
N PRO A 8 50.55 20.96 7.02
CA PRO A 8 50.73 19.64 6.42
C PRO A 8 50.54 18.49 7.44
N ARG A 9 50.78 17.27 6.93
CA ARG A 9 51.27 16.03 7.60
C ARG A 9 50.29 14.91 7.98
N ASN A 10 50.55 13.79 7.29
CA ASN A 10 50.90 12.45 7.79
C ASN A 10 49.84 11.58 8.46
N ALA A 11 49.48 10.51 7.76
CA ALA A 11 49.33 9.14 8.27
C ALA A 11 49.58 8.20 7.07
N SER A 12 50.79 7.60 6.93
CA SER A 12 51.13 6.22 7.34
C SER A 12 50.17 5.20 6.71
N ASP A 13 50.47 4.60 5.56
CA ASP A 13 51.44 3.49 5.35
C ASP A 13 51.44 2.49 6.51
N GLU A 14 50.48 1.57 6.49
CA GLU A 14 50.61 0.25 7.11
C GLU A 14 50.37 -0.83 6.05
N ASP A 15 51.40 -1.65 5.88
CA ASP A 15 51.52 -2.77 4.95
C ASP A 15 50.59 -3.95 5.32
N PRO A 16 50.25 -4.82 4.34
CA PRO A 16 49.38 -5.96 4.51
C PRO A 16 50.14 -7.14 5.11
N SER A 17 49.75 -7.58 6.30
CA SER A 17 50.20 -8.86 6.85
C SER A 17 49.38 -10.02 6.26
N SER A 18 50.08 -10.80 5.46
CA SER A 18 49.75 -12.15 5.02
C SER A 18 49.30 -13.05 6.18
N ILE A 19 48.05 -13.50 6.15
CA ILE A 19 47.59 -14.62 6.97
C ILE A 19 47.39 -15.84 6.08
N GLY A 20 48.05 -16.91 6.51
CA GLY A 20 48.35 -18.11 5.76
C GLY A 20 47.14 -18.90 5.28
N VAL A 21 47.39 -19.49 4.12
CA VAL A 21 46.76 -20.68 3.57
C VAL A 21 46.83 -21.80 4.61
N ASP A 22 45.68 -22.28 5.07
CA ASP A 22 45.58 -23.61 5.69
C ASP A 22 44.82 -24.52 4.73
N LYS A 23 45.55 -25.53 4.28
CA LYS A 23 45.19 -26.50 3.25
C LYS A 23 44.62 -27.71 3.99
N PRO A 24 43.32 -28.05 3.86
CA PRO A 24 42.82 -29.28 4.48
C PRO A 24 43.33 -30.50 3.71
N ASP A 25 44.02 -31.38 4.44
CA ASP A 25 44.44 -32.69 3.97
C ASP A 25 43.25 -33.56 3.55
N PRO A 26 43.38 -34.34 2.47
CA PRO A 26 42.40 -35.35 2.08
C PRO A 26 42.60 -36.60 2.94
N LEU A 27 41.63 -36.91 3.81
CA LEU A 27 41.54 -38.21 4.46
C LEU A 27 40.73 -39.20 3.61
N ASP A 28 41.26 -40.41 3.67
CA ASP A 28 41.11 -41.57 2.81
C ASP A 28 39.72 -42.23 2.73
N PRO A 29 39.53 -43.17 1.78
CA PRO A 29 38.26 -43.78 1.41
C PRO A 29 37.91 -45.02 2.25
N ALA A 30 36.73 -45.56 1.93
CA ALA A 30 36.29 -46.93 2.18
C ALA A 30 35.72 -47.25 3.58
N ILE A 31 34.40 -47.07 3.69
CA ILE A 31 33.56 -48.03 4.42
C ILE A 31 32.42 -48.44 3.48
N GLY A 32 32.56 -49.65 2.94
CA GLY A 32 31.47 -50.34 2.24
C GLY A 32 30.40 -50.74 3.26
N LEU A 33 29.16 -50.35 2.97
CA LEU A 33 27.97 -50.82 3.66
C LEU A 33 26.98 -51.31 2.60
N ASP A 34 26.49 -52.52 2.87
CA ASP A 34 25.69 -53.40 2.02
C ASP A 34 24.47 -52.75 1.33
N PRO A 35 24.23 -53.00 0.04
CA PRO A 35 22.99 -52.65 -0.64
C PRO A 35 22.03 -53.85 -0.62
N ALA A 36 21.34 -54.10 0.48
CA ALA A 36 20.29 -55.13 0.52
C ALA A 36 19.23 -54.85 1.60
N ILE A 37 18.55 -53.71 1.52
CA ILE A 37 17.28 -53.52 2.22
C ILE A 37 16.27 -53.01 1.20
N GLY A 38 15.28 -53.86 0.93
CA GLY A 38 14.27 -53.68 -0.11
C GLY A 38 13.56 -52.34 0.00
N SER A 39 13.68 -51.56 -1.07
CA SER A 39 12.81 -50.41 -1.33
C SER A 39 11.43 -50.95 -1.70
N ALA A 40 10.62 -51.25 -0.69
CA ALA A 40 9.17 -51.24 -0.85
C ALA A 40 8.78 -49.81 -1.23
N THR A 41 8.67 -49.56 -2.53
CA THR A 41 8.06 -48.36 -3.10
C THR A 41 6.59 -48.39 -2.70
N LEU A 42 6.32 -47.89 -1.49
CA LEU A 42 5.02 -47.35 -1.14
C LEU A 42 4.80 -46.20 -2.13
N ASP A 43 4.06 -46.50 -3.19
CA ASP A 43 3.31 -45.53 -3.99
C ASP A 43 2.31 -44.85 -3.06
N SER A 44 2.82 -44.06 -2.10
CA SER A 44 2.03 -43.04 -1.48
C SER A 44 1.63 -42.13 -2.63
N GLY A 45 0.34 -42.12 -2.97
CA GLY A 45 -0.28 -41.21 -3.94
C GLY A 45 -0.13 -39.76 -3.46
N GLY A 46 1.12 -39.32 -3.36
CA GLY A 46 1.53 -38.01 -2.92
C GLY A 46 0.99 -37.04 -3.94
N LEU A 47 0.11 -36.15 -3.47
CA LEU A 47 -0.29 -34.99 -4.23
C LEU A 47 0.97 -34.40 -4.87
N SER A 48 0.96 -34.34 -6.20
CA SER A 48 2.05 -33.74 -6.97
C SER A 48 2.40 -32.38 -6.36
N ARG A 49 3.69 -32.02 -6.34
CA ARG A 49 4.14 -30.71 -5.83
C ARG A 49 3.37 -29.56 -6.49
N SER A 50 2.94 -29.73 -7.74
CA SER A 50 2.07 -28.77 -8.44
C SER A 50 0.67 -28.66 -7.82
N SER A 51 0.05 -29.78 -7.41
CA SER A 51 -1.24 -29.81 -6.73
C SER A 51 -1.17 -29.18 -5.33
N LEU A 52 -0.09 -29.41 -4.58
CA LEU A 52 0.14 -28.77 -3.28
C LEU A 52 0.32 -27.25 -3.41
N LEU A 53 1.08 -26.81 -4.41
CA LEU A 53 1.27 -25.39 -4.69
C LEU A 53 -0.04 -24.72 -5.13
N THR A 54 -0.84 -25.40 -5.96
CA THR A 54 -2.15 -24.91 -6.39
C THR A 54 -3.11 -24.78 -5.20
N LEU A 55 -3.18 -25.80 -4.33
CA LEU A 55 -4.00 -25.74 -3.11
C LEU A 55 -3.54 -24.63 -2.17
N ALA A 56 -2.23 -24.42 -2.03
CA ALA A 56 -1.69 -23.32 -1.24
C ALA A 56 -2.09 -21.95 -1.80
N ILE A 57 -1.98 -21.74 -3.11
CA ILE A 57 -2.42 -20.50 -3.77
C ILE A 57 -3.92 -20.28 -3.58
N VAL A 58 -4.75 -21.31 -3.83
CA VAL A 58 -6.21 -21.22 -3.65
C VAL A 58 -6.55 -20.92 -2.19
N GLY A 59 -5.91 -21.58 -1.23
CA GLY A 59 -6.09 -21.32 0.20
C GLY A 59 -5.70 -19.89 0.57
N ILE A 60 -4.60 -19.37 0.06
CA ILE A 60 -4.16 -17.97 0.27
C ILE A 60 -5.19 -17.01 -0.32
N VAL A 61 -5.64 -17.23 -1.55
CA VAL A 61 -6.65 -16.40 -2.22
C VAL A 61 -7.95 -16.40 -1.43
N LEU A 62 -8.43 -17.55 -0.98
CA LEU A 62 -9.62 -17.67 -0.14
C LEU A 62 -9.44 -16.96 1.21
N CYS A 63 -8.28 -17.09 1.86
CA CYS A 63 -7.97 -16.39 3.10
C CYS A 63 -7.90 -14.85 2.92
N LEU A 64 -7.48 -14.37 1.75
CA LEU A 64 -7.45 -12.94 1.44
C LEU A 64 -8.83 -12.39 1.07
N ILE A 65 -9.66 -13.18 0.39
CA ILE A 65 -11.00 -12.78 -0.07
C ILE A 65 -12.05 -12.95 1.03
N SER A 66 -11.93 -13.97 1.88
CA SER A 66 -12.92 -14.31 2.91
C SER A 66 -13.23 -13.15 3.87
N PRO A 67 -12.24 -12.41 4.42
CA PRO A 67 -12.53 -11.24 5.24
C PRO A 67 -13.24 -10.11 4.46
N LEU A 68 -12.95 -9.95 3.17
CA LEU A 68 -13.60 -8.93 2.33
C LEU A 68 -15.07 -9.31 2.07
N LEU A 69 -15.34 -10.58 1.77
CA LEU A 69 -16.70 -11.09 1.62
C LEU A 69 -17.48 -10.98 2.93
N PHE A 70 -16.86 -11.35 4.05
CA PHE A 70 -17.46 -11.25 5.37
C PHE A 70 -17.84 -9.80 5.72
N VAL A 71 -16.93 -8.83 5.52
CA VAL A 71 -17.22 -7.41 5.71
C VAL A 71 -18.33 -6.93 4.77
N SER A 72 -18.38 -7.41 3.52
CA SER A 72 -19.43 -7.04 2.58
C SER A 72 -20.81 -7.57 2.99
N LEU A 73 -20.88 -8.82 3.46
CA LEU A 73 -22.12 -9.44 3.94
C LEU A 73 -22.64 -8.73 5.20
N LEU A 74 -21.75 -8.39 6.13
CA LEU A 74 -22.09 -7.62 7.33
C LEU A 74 -22.49 -6.17 7.04
N ALA A 75 -22.01 -5.60 5.93
CA ALA A 75 -22.29 -4.22 5.57
C ALA A 75 -23.69 -4.01 4.97
N ASP A 76 -24.28 -5.05 4.37
CA ASP A 76 -25.61 -5.00 3.75
C ASP A 76 -26.75 -5.23 4.75
N ASP A 77 -26.49 -5.87 5.90
CA ASP A 77 -27.54 -6.41 6.79
C ASP A 77 -27.95 -5.50 7.96
N VAL A 78 -27.37 -4.31 8.13
CA VAL A 78 -27.58 -3.54 9.37
C VAL A 78 -27.76 -2.04 9.13
N THR A 79 -29.00 -1.58 9.28
CA THR A 79 -29.46 -0.18 9.06
C THR A 79 -29.30 0.74 10.27
N THR A 80 -28.72 0.28 11.38
CA THR A 80 -28.64 1.06 12.64
C THR A 80 -27.30 1.80 12.81
N GLN A 81 -27.30 2.92 13.54
CA GLN A 81 -26.10 3.71 13.86
C GLN A 81 -24.98 2.91 14.56
N ALA A 82 -25.32 1.82 15.23
CA ALA A 82 -24.37 0.87 15.81
C ALA A 82 -23.61 0.07 14.72
N ALA A 83 -24.22 -0.16 13.56
CA ALA A 83 -23.62 -0.83 12.42
C ALA A 83 -22.53 0.00 11.74
N ALA A 84 -22.70 1.32 11.64
CA ALA A 84 -21.67 2.20 11.09
C ALA A 84 -20.37 2.07 11.91
N ARG A 85 -20.50 1.99 13.24
CA ARG A 85 -19.37 1.78 14.16
C ARG A 85 -18.78 0.37 14.05
N ALA A 86 -19.63 -0.66 13.87
CA ALA A 86 -19.18 -2.03 13.65
C ALA A 86 -18.46 -2.20 12.29
N ARG A 87 -18.91 -1.48 11.26
CA ARG A 87 -18.33 -1.46 9.90
C ARG A 87 -16.95 -0.81 9.89
N GLU A 88 -16.75 0.31 10.58
CA GLU A 88 -15.42 0.93 10.78
C GLU A 88 -14.44 0.02 11.54
N ALA A 89 -14.97 -0.74 12.51
CA ALA A 89 -14.18 -1.71 13.26
C ALA A 89 -13.83 -2.93 12.40
N ALA A 90 -14.79 -3.48 11.65
CA ALA A 90 -14.60 -4.64 10.78
C ALA A 90 -13.65 -4.34 9.60
N VAL A 91 -13.72 -3.14 9.03
CA VAL A 91 -12.76 -2.65 8.01
C VAL A 91 -11.35 -2.54 8.61
N GLY A 92 -11.22 -1.96 9.80
CA GLY A 92 -9.94 -1.90 10.51
C GLY A 92 -9.37 -3.29 10.81
N ILE A 93 -10.22 -4.21 11.29
CA ILE A 93 -9.86 -5.60 11.59
C ILE A 93 -9.49 -6.36 10.32
N GLY A 94 -10.21 -6.17 9.20
CA GLY A 94 -9.90 -6.81 7.92
C GLY A 94 -8.56 -6.33 7.33
N VAL A 95 -8.26 -5.04 7.41
CA VAL A 95 -6.95 -4.49 7.01
C VAL A 95 -5.83 -5.05 7.88
N ILE A 96 -6.05 -5.17 9.20
CA ILE A 96 -5.09 -5.76 10.14
C ILE A 96 -4.88 -7.25 9.85
N LEU A 97 -5.96 -8.03 9.72
CA LEU A 97 -5.91 -9.47 9.43
C LEU A 97 -5.17 -9.74 8.14
N ARG A 98 -5.39 -8.90 7.13
CA ARG A 98 -4.72 -9.03 5.84
C ARG A 98 -3.24 -8.67 5.90
N ALA A 99 -2.88 -7.55 6.54
CA ALA A 99 -1.47 -7.18 6.73
C ALA A 99 -0.72 -8.26 7.53
N THR A 100 -1.40 -8.86 8.51
CA THR A 100 -0.87 -9.95 9.34
C THR A 100 -0.76 -11.25 8.53
N ALA A 101 -1.79 -11.63 7.78
CA ALA A 101 -1.80 -12.83 6.95
C ALA A 101 -0.74 -12.76 5.85
N ARG A 102 -0.62 -11.63 5.15
CA ARG A 102 0.42 -11.43 4.12
C ARG A 102 1.83 -11.59 4.68
N ARG A 103 2.11 -10.99 5.86
CA ARG A 103 3.42 -11.13 6.53
C ARG A 103 3.66 -12.54 7.05
N VAL A 104 2.65 -13.22 7.57
CA VAL A 104 2.75 -14.62 8.01
C VAL A 104 3.00 -15.57 6.83
N ILE A 105 2.44 -15.26 5.66
CA ILE A 105 2.62 -16.04 4.42
C ILE A 105 4.01 -15.78 3.81
N GLN A 106 4.49 -14.52 3.83
CA GLN A 106 5.79 -14.16 3.25
C GLN A 106 6.98 -14.51 4.16
N PHE A 107 6.80 -14.51 5.49
CA PHE A 107 7.85 -14.83 6.46
C PHE A 107 7.55 -16.16 7.16
N GLY A 108 8.09 -17.25 6.61
CA GLY A 108 7.94 -18.60 7.16
C GLY A 108 8.23 -18.71 8.67
N ALA A 109 7.20 -19.15 9.40
CA ALA A 109 7.08 -19.84 10.70
C ALA A 109 7.99 -19.55 11.93
N ARG A 110 9.14 -18.86 11.88
CA ARG A 110 9.96 -18.64 13.10
C ARG A 110 10.19 -17.18 13.49
N GLY A 111 10.11 -16.23 12.55
CA GLY A 111 10.10 -14.79 12.85
C GLY A 111 8.72 -14.24 13.25
N ALA A 112 7.65 -15.00 13.01
CA ALA A 112 6.27 -14.53 13.06
C ALA A 112 5.78 -14.13 14.47
N MET A 113 6.24 -14.77 15.55
CA MET A 113 5.70 -14.50 16.90
C MET A 113 6.17 -13.16 17.48
N ARG A 114 7.41 -12.73 17.20
CA ARG A 114 7.94 -11.44 17.69
C ARG A 114 7.36 -10.25 16.93
N THR A 115 7.09 -10.44 15.63
CA THR A 115 6.43 -9.45 14.76
C THR A 115 4.92 -9.41 14.99
N ALA A 116 4.27 -10.55 15.26
CA ALA A 116 2.85 -10.60 15.63
C ALA A 116 2.58 -9.87 16.95
N ALA A 117 3.45 -9.99 17.96
CA ALA A 117 3.32 -9.27 19.23
C ALA A 117 3.45 -7.74 19.07
N SER A 118 4.38 -7.24 18.23
CA SER A 118 4.48 -5.81 17.94
C SER A 118 3.30 -5.29 17.10
N THR A 119 2.72 -6.16 16.26
CA THR A 119 1.55 -5.84 15.44
C THR A 119 0.26 -5.84 16.28
N VAL A 120 0.14 -6.72 17.27
CA VAL A 120 -0.94 -6.72 18.25
C VAL A 120 -0.85 -5.49 19.16
N MET A 121 0.34 -5.10 19.63
CA MET A 121 0.49 -3.84 20.37
C MET A 121 0.18 -2.60 19.52
N ARG A 122 0.54 -2.59 18.23
CA ARG A 122 0.11 -1.54 17.28
C ARG A 122 -1.40 -1.58 17.02
N ALA A 123 -2.03 -2.75 17.02
CA ALA A 123 -3.49 -2.89 16.90
C ALA A 123 -4.23 -2.45 18.17
N VAL A 124 -3.68 -2.67 19.36
CA VAL A 124 -4.20 -2.16 20.63
C VAL A 124 -4.04 -0.64 20.73
N ALA A 125 -2.90 -0.10 20.25
CA ALA A 125 -2.73 1.33 20.07
C ALA A 125 -3.76 1.91 19.09
N ARG A 126 -4.09 1.23 17.97
CA ARG A 126 -5.18 1.65 17.04
C ARG A 126 -6.53 1.83 17.71
N THR A 127 -6.88 0.96 18.67
CA THR A 127 -8.17 1.05 19.37
C THR A 127 -8.19 2.19 20.39
N LEU A 128 -7.06 2.45 21.06
CA LEU A 128 -6.89 3.56 22.01
C LEU A 128 -6.81 4.92 21.31
N THR A 129 -6.07 5.01 20.20
CA THR A 129 -5.96 6.24 19.41
C THR A 129 -7.30 6.61 18.83
N ARG A 130 -8.06 5.68 18.21
CA ARG A 130 -9.42 5.95 17.69
C ARG A 130 -10.38 6.48 18.76
N ARG A 131 -10.23 6.08 20.04
CA ARG A 131 -11.02 6.64 21.14
C ARG A 131 -10.60 8.08 21.48
N LEU A 132 -9.30 8.36 21.50
CA LEU A 132 -8.76 9.71 21.73
C LEU A 132 -9.07 10.68 20.58
N THR A 133 -8.93 10.26 19.33
CA THR A 133 -9.25 11.09 18.16
C THR A 133 -10.72 11.46 18.12
N ARG A 134 -11.61 10.52 18.44
CA ARG A 134 -13.06 10.77 18.43
C ARG A 134 -13.49 11.77 19.51
N VAL A 135 -12.83 11.77 20.68
CA VAL A 135 -13.04 12.76 21.76
C VAL A 135 -12.53 14.14 21.35
N VAL A 136 -11.35 14.23 20.72
CA VAL A 136 -10.78 15.50 20.25
C VAL A 136 -11.59 16.07 19.08
N LEU A 137 -12.04 15.22 18.14
CA LEU A 137 -12.79 15.63 16.97
C LEU A 137 -14.22 16.09 17.32
N HIS A 138 -14.89 15.44 18.28
CA HIS A 138 -16.20 15.91 18.77
C HIS A 138 -16.11 17.23 19.53
N SER A 139 -15.00 17.47 20.25
CA SER A 139 -14.71 18.75 20.92
C SER A 139 -14.50 19.88 19.91
N ALA A 140 -13.76 19.62 18.81
CA ALA A 140 -13.49 20.62 17.77
C ALA A 140 -14.71 20.87 16.83
N ALA A 141 -15.44 19.83 16.45
CA ALA A 141 -16.59 19.93 15.54
C ALA A 141 -17.80 20.65 16.17
N GLY A 142 -17.96 20.56 17.50
CA GLY A 142 -19.01 21.27 18.24
C GLY A 142 -18.81 22.79 18.34
N ALA A 143 -17.58 23.27 18.11
CA ALA A 143 -17.23 24.69 18.09
C ALA A 143 -17.33 25.31 16.69
N ALA A 144 -16.96 24.56 15.64
CA ALA A 144 -16.95 25.07 14.25
C ALA A 144 -18.33 25.06 13.56
N SER A 145 -19.20 24.10 13.88
CA SER A 145 -20.50 23.94 13.20
C SER A 145 -21.52 25.05 13.51
N ARG A 146 -21.38 25.73 14.65
CA ARG A 146 -22.31 26.80 15.08
C ARG A 146 -22.13 28.12 14.34
N HIS A 147 -21.01 28.33 13.65
CA HIS A 147 -20.73 29.61 12.97
C HIS A 147 -21.03 29.63 11.46
N LEU A 148 -21.33 28.48 10.83
CA LEU A 148 -21.42 28.38 9.35
C LEU A 148 -22.83 28.11 8.79
N LEU A 149 -23.81 27.79 9.62
CA LEU A 149 -25.15 27.37 9.17
C LEU A 149 -26.13 28.52 8.84
N ALA A 150 -25.72 29.79 8.93
CA ALA A 150 -26.65 30.93 8.85
C ALA A 150 -26.77 31.61 7.47
N GLY A 151 -26.08 31.18 6.41
CA GLY A 151 -26.40 31.69 5.07
C GLY A 151 -25.36 31.43 3.99
N ALA A 152 -25.64 30.48 3.08
CA ALA A 152 -25.00 30.41 1.77
C ALA A 152 -25.61 29.28 0.90
N VAL A 153 -26.80 29.49 0.33
CA VAL A 153 -27.39 28.52 -0.63
C VAL A 153 -27.10 28.88 -2.10
N ALA A 154 -26.65 30.11 -2.40
CA ALA A 154 -26.40 30.55 -3.79
C ALA A 154 -24.92 30.80 -4.15
N LYS A 155 -24.01 30.86 -3.17
CA LYS A 155 -22.56 31.07 -3.38
C LYS A 155 -21.76 29.75 -3.45
N GLU A 156 -22.46 28.63 -3.63
CA GLU A 156 -21.92 27.30 -3.31
C GLU A 156 -21.12 26.67 -4.48
N GLU A 157 -21.44 27.00 -5.74
CA GLU A 157 -20.88 26.31 -6.91
C GLU A 157 -19.44 26.77 -7.27
N ILE A 158 -19.16 28.08 -7.22
CA ILE A 158 -17.80 28.62 -7.45
C ILE A 158 -16.87 28.26 -6.28
N VAL A 159 -17.39 28.29 -5.05
CA VAL A 159 -16.66 27.89 -3.84
C VAL A 159 -16.35 26.39 -3.86
N SER A 160 -17.15 25.57 -4.53
CA SER A 160 -16.95 24.12 -4.65
C SER A 160 -15.67 23.75 -5.44
N HIS A 161 -15.42 24.40 -6.58
CA HIS A 161 -14.25 24.10 -7.43
C HIS A 161 -12.93 24.50 -6.76
N GLN A 162 -12.86 25.69 -6.16
CA GLN A 162 -11.68 26.14 -5.43
C GLN A 162 -11.33 25.21 -4.26
N LYS A 163 -12.35 24.74 -3.52
CA LYS A 163 -12.18 23.75 -2.45
C LYS A 163 -11.60 22.43 -2.96
N SER A 164 -12.00 22.00 -4.15
CA SER A 164 -11.51 20.76 -4.75
C SER A 164 -10.02 20.83 -5.15
N ILE A 165 -9.59 21.95 -5.74
CA ILE A 165 -8.17 22.16 -6.09
C ILE A 165 -7.32 22.25 -4.82
N LEU A 166 -7.77 23.02 -3.82
CA LEU A 166 -7.06 23.15 -2.55
C LEU A 166 -6.94 21.79 -1.84
N SER A 167 -8.01 21.00 -1.82
CA SER A 167 -8.02 19.63 -1.30
C SER A 167 -6.96 18.77 -2.00
N LEU A 168 -6.88 18.82 -3.32
CA LEU A 168 -5.90 18.06 -4.09
C LEU A 168 -4.46 18.50 -3.77
N VAL A 169 -4.20 19.80 -3.65
CA VAL A 169 -2.88 20.34 -3.27
C VAL A 169 -2.48 19.86 -1.88
N ILE A 170 -3.38 19.94 -0.90
CA ILE A 170 -3.14 19.43 0.46
C ILE A 170 -2.89 17.91 0.41
N GLY A 171 -3.64 17.18 -0.42
CA GLY A 171 -3.46 15.75 -0.65
C GLY A 171 -2.06 15.40 -1.17
N VAL A 172 -1.59 16.10 -2.21
CA VAL A 172 -0.25 15.90 -2.78
C VAL A 172 0.84 16.16 -1.75
N ILE A 173 0.75 17.29 -1.03
CA ILE A 173 1.72 17.68 -0.02
C ILE A 173 1.75 16.66 1.13
N GLY A 174 0.57 16.30 1.66
CA GLY A 174 0.48 15.36 2.77
C GLY A 174 0.93 13.94 2.41
N LEU A 175 0.67 13.48 1.19
CA LEU A 175 1.20 12.20 0.69
C LEU A 175 2.71 12.25 0.51
N GLY A 176 3.25 13.37 0.03
CA GLY A 176 4.69 13.59 -0.03
C GLY A 176 5.36 13.45 1.34
N PHE A 177 4.86 14.17 2.34
CA PHE A 177 5.37 14.06 3.72
C PHE A 177 5.18 12.66 4.31
N SER A 178 4.03 12.02 4.04
CA SER A 178 3.77 10.66 4.49
C SER A 178 4.76 9.65 3.91
N PHE A 179 5.10 9.80 2.63
CA PHE A 179 6.07 8.95 1.96
C PHE A 179 7.45 9.12 2.59
N ILE A 180 7.93 10.36 2.77
CA ILE A 180 9.22 10.64 3.43
C ILE A 180 9.26 10.04 4.83
N GLY A 181 8.22 10.28 5.63
CA GLY A 181 8.14 9.76 6.99
C GLY A 181 8.19 8.23 7.04
N SER A 182 7.54 7.57 6.07
CA SER A 182 7.58 6.11 5.95
C SER A 182 8.95 5.60 5.53
N VAL A 183 9.63 6.28 4.60
CA VAL A 183 11.01 5.93 4.21
C VAL A 183 11.98 6.13 5.37
N TYR A 184 11.85 7.23 6.13
CA TYR A 184 12.70 7.50 7.29
C TYR A 184 12.56 6.45 8.40
N LEU A 185 11.37 5.84 8.52
CA LEU A 185 11.11 4.75 9.47
C LEU A 185 11.43 3.35 8.90
N ALA A 186 11.73 3.25 7.60
CA ALA A 186 12.09 1.99 6.97
C ALA A 186 13.51 1.54 7.39
N SER A 187 13.83 0.28 7.10
CA SER A 187 15.16 -0.27 7.37
C SER A 187 16.27 0.52 6.66
N ASN A 188 17.46 0.60 7.26
CA ASN A 188 18.62 1.27 6.63
C ASN A 188 18.94 0.68 5.24
N ALA A 189 18.71 -0.63 5.05
CA ALA A 189 18.88 -1.31 3.77
C ALA A 189 17.91 -0.78 2.71
N SER A 190 16.64 -0.60 3.06
CA SER A 190 15.63 -0.05 2.15
C SER A 190 15.85 1.43 1.85
N GLN A 191 16.30 2.21 2.84
CA GLN A 191 16.72 3.60 2.63
C GLN A 191 17.91 3.71 1.67
N ALA A 192 18.96 2.90 1.89
CA ALA A 192 20.13 2.86 1.02
C ALA A 192 19.74 2.44 -0.40
N SER A 193 18.94 1.37 -0.55
CA SER A 193 18.48 0.91 -1.86
C SER A 193 17.67 1.98 -2.61
N LEU A 194 16.87 2.79 -1.93
CA LEU A 194 16.13 3.88 -2.57
C LEU A 194 17.05 5.05 -2.92
N SER A 195 17.97 5.42 -2.03
CA SER A 195 18.97 6.45 -2.30
C SER A 195 19.85 6.08 -3.50
N ASP A 196 20.23 4.81 -3.64
CA ASP A 196 21.02 4.34 -4.79
C ASP A 196 20.24 4.40 -6.09
N GLN A 197 18.92 4.10 -6.05
CA GLN A 197 18.05 4.14 -7.23
C GLN A 197 17.67 5.55 -7.69
N PHE A 198 17.52 6.50 -6.75
CA PHE A 198 17.01 7.85 -7.01
C PHE A 198 18.08 8.95 -6.88
N GLY A 199 19.30 8.59 -6.48
CA GLY A 199 20.31 9.54 -6.05
C GLY A 199 19.87 10.32 -4.80
N SER A 200 20.47 11.50 -4.60
CA SER A 200 20.20 12.35 -3.44
C SER A 200 18.92 13.20 -3.54
N SER A 201 18.15 13.12 -4.63
CA SER A 201 17.00 13.99 -4.86
C SER A 201 15.71 13.44 -4.24
N TRP A 202 15.58 13.60 -2.92
CA TRP A 202 14.35 13.31 -2.18
C TRP A 202 13.11 13.99 -2.79
N MET A 203 13.28 15.20 -3.35
CA MET A 203 12.21 15.94 -4.02
C MET A 203 11.63 15.18 -5.21
N THR A 204 12.48 14.50 -5.98
CA THR A 204 12.04 13.69 -7.11
C THR A 204 11.22 12.51 -6.64
N MET A 205 11.63 11.81 -5.58
CA MET A 205 10.86 10.70 -5.01
C MET A 205 9.49 11.13 -4.50
N ILE A 206 9.43 12.28 -3.82
CA ILE A 206 8.18 12.88 -3.32
C ILE A 206 7.23 13.23 -4.47
N ALA A 207 7.77 13.86 -5.52
CA ALA A 207 7.00 14.19 -6.71
C ALA A 207 6.46 12.92 -7.38
N LEU A 208 7.28 11.88 -7.53
CA LEU A 208 6.88 10.62 -8.15
C LEU A 208 5.92 9.79 -7.30
N SER A 209 6.00 9.85 -5.96
CA SER A 209 5.09 9.12 -5.06
C SER A 209 3.71 9.77 -4.94
N SER A 210 3.63 11.09 -5.16
CA SER A 210 2.37 11.85 -5.18
C SER A 210 1.77 12.00 -6.57
N LEU A 211 2.54 11.77 -7.65
CA LEU A 211 2.07 11.82 -9.04
C LEU A 211 0.83 10.97 -9.31
N PRO A 212 0.68 9.73 -8.79
CA PRO A 212 -0.52 8.94 -9.03
C PRO A 212 -1.79 9.60 -8.52
N LEU A 213 -1.75 10.40 -7.45
CA LEU A 213 -2.92 11.14 -6.97
C LEU A 213 -3.40 12.16 -8.01
N LEU A 214 -2.47 12.91 -8.60
CA LEU A 214 -2.77 13.92 -9.62
C LEU A 214 -3.35 13.27 -10.89
N VAL A 215 -2.71 12.18 -11.34
CA VAL A 215 -3.17 11.44 -12.51
C VAL A 215 -4.53 10.81 -12.24
N TYR A 216 -4.72 10.19 -11.06
CA TYR A 216 -6.01 9.65 -10.65
C TYR A 216 -7.11 10.72 -10.65
N ALA A 217 -6.82 11.91 -10.13
CA ALA A 217 -7.76 13.03 -10.13
C ALA A 217 -8.16 13.45 -11.56
N ALA A 218 -7.20 13.49 -12.48
CA ALA A 218 -7.49 13.78 -13.89
C ALA A 218 -8.32 12.66 -14.54
N LEU A 219 -7.95 11.39 -14.32
CA LEU A 219 -8.62 10.23 -14.88
C LEU A 219 -10.08 10.12 -14.44
N ILE A 220 -10.36 10.42 -13.16
CA ILE A 220 -11.70 10.30 -12.63
C ILE A 220 -12.61 11.44 -13.06
N HIS A 221 -12.07 12.66 -13.19
CA HIS A 221 -12.80 13.78 -13.78
C HIS A 221 -13.12 13.51 -15.26
N PHE A 222 -12.16 12.95 -16.00
CA PHE A 222 -12.37 12.50 -17.37
C PHE A 222 -13.46 11.42 -17.45
N ALA A 223 -13.38 10.37 -16.62
CA ALA A 223 -14.37 9.31 -16.59
C ALA A 223 -15.77 9.84 -16.18
N GLY A 224 -15.82 10.78 -15.24
CA GLY A 224 -17.05 11.49 -14.85
C GLY A 224 -17.73 12.14 -16.04
N ARG A 225 -16.98 12.90 -16.85
CA ARG A 225 -17.50 13.52 -18.08
C ARG A 225 -18.02 12.49 -19.08
N VAL A 226 -17.28 11.40 -19.29
CA VAL A 226 -17.68 10.33 -20.24
C VAL A 226 -18.99 9.66 -19.84
N HIS A 227 -19.23 9.46 -18.54
CA HIS A 227 -20.40 8.75 -18.02
C HIS A 227 -21.52 9.66 -17.50
N GLY A 228 -21.41 10.98 -17.70
CA GLY A 228 -22.40 11.96 -17.26
C GLY A 228 -22.55 12.07 -15.75
N ALA A 229 -21.45 11.88 -15.01
CA ALA A 229 -21.37 12.02 -13.56
C ALA A 229 -20.49 13.22 -13.18
N THR A 230 -20.76 13.82 -12.02
CA THR A 230 -19.91 14.88 -11.47
C THR A 230 -19.03 14.33 -10.36
N THR A 231 -17.78 14.77 -10.31
CA THR A 231 -16.79 14.28 -9.35
C THR A 231 -16.28 15.44 -8.52
N ARG A 232 -16.04 15.20 -7.22
CA ARG A 232 -15.46 16.19 -6.31
C ARG A 232 -14.39 15.55 -5.45
N PHE A 233 -13.27 16.26 -5.26
CA PHE A 233 -12.21 15.85 -4.35
C PHE A 233 -12.44 16.49 -2.98
N ALA A 234 -12.26 15.68 -1.93
CA ALA A 234 -12.34 16.12 -0.55
C ALA A 234 -11.18 15.50 0.25
N THR A 235 -10.41 16.36 0.89
CA THR A 235 -9.34 15.96 1.82
C THR A 235 -9.87 16.29 3.20
N GLU A 236 -10.53 15.31 3.82
CA GLU A 236 -11.10 15.47 5.15
C GLU A 236 -10.00 15.40 6.21
N VAL A 237 -10.27 16.01 7.37
CA VAL A 237 -9.35 15.97 8.52
C VAL A 237 -9.08 14.53 8.95
N ASP A 238 -10.10 13.67 8.85
CA ASP A 238 -9.98 12.25 9.16
C ASP A 238 -8.99 11.54 8.22
N GLY A 239 -8.97 11.89 6.93
CA GLY A 239 -7.98 11.42 5.97
C GLY A 239 -6.56 11.86 6.34
N ILE A 240 -6.37 13.12 6.75
CA ILE A 240 -5.07 13.65 7.21
C ILE A 240 -4.57 12.90 8.44
N LEU A 241 -5.43 12.72 9.43
CA LEU A 241 -5.10 12.03 10.67
C LEU A 241 -4.79 10.55 10.42
N LEU A 242 -5.56 9.90 9.53
CA LEU A 242 -5.35 8.52 9.15
C LEU A 242 -4.02 8.34 8.39
N GLN A 243 -3.70 9.27 7.49
CA GLN A 243 -2.42 9.29 6.78
C GLN A 243 -1.25 9.48 7.74
N GLY A 244 -1.35 10.45 8.66
CA GLY A 244 -0.35 10.67 9.70
C GLY A 244 -0.17 9.46 10.61
N TYR A 245 -1.28 8.77 10.93
CA TYR A 245 -1.26 7.53 11.69
C TYR A 245 -0.49 6.41 10.98
N PHE A 246 -0.76 6.17 9.69
CA PHE A 246 -0.05 5.13 8.93
C PHE A 246 1.43 5.49 8.73
N THR A 247 1.72 6.76 8.47
CA THR A 247 3.09 7.27 8.41
C THR A 247 3.84 6.97 9.70
N GLY A 248 3.29 7.31 10.87
CA GLY A 248 3.91 7.02 12.17
C GLY A 248 4.05 5.52 12.47
N ALA A 249 3.29 4.67 11.78
CA ALA A 249 3.45 3.21 11.84
C ALA A 249 4.50 2.67 10.87
N GLY A 250 5.15 3.53 10.08
CA GLY A 250 6.10 3.18 9.02
C GLY A 250 5.43 2.53 7.81
N SER A 251 4.19 2.92 7.50
CA SER A 251 3.40 2.37 6.40
C SER A 251 2.88 3.49 5.52
N PHE A 252 3.18 3.43 4.23
CA PHE A 252 2.66 4.36 3.23
C PHE A 252 1.38 3.80 2.61
N LEU A 253 0.24 4.40 2.96
CA LEU A 253 -1.06 4.09 2.36
C LEU A 253 -1.66 5.37 1.79
N PRO A 254 -1.68 5.58 0.47
CA PRO A 254 -2.26 6.77 -0.15
C PRO A 254 -3.79 6.78 -0.03
N MET A 255 -4.29 7.29 1.10
CA MET A 255 -5.72 7.41 1.41
C MET A 255 -6.11 8.83 1.85
N LEU A 256 -5.23 9.81 1.61
CA LEU A 256 -5.40 11.15 2.14
C LEU A 256 -6.58 11.91 1.51
N THR A 257 -6.82 11.70 0.22
CA THR A 257 -7.87 12.39 -0.53
C THR A 257 -8.94 11.40 -0.95
N ASP A 258 -10.16 11.71 -0.50
CA ASP A 258 -11.36 11.02 -0.89
C ASP A 258 -11.96 11.68 -2.13
N MET A 259 -12.73 10.87 -2.87
CA MET A 259 -13.33 11.30 -4.12
C MET A 259 -14.80 10.91 -4.09
N VAL A 260 -15.66 11.90 -4.30
CA VAL A 260 -17.11 11.75 -4.25
C VAL A 260 -17.64 11.81 -5.67
N ILE A 261 -18.18 10.69 -6.15
CA ILE A 261 -18.87 10.62 -7.44
C ILE A 261 -20.36 10.84 -7.19
N TYR A 262 -20.91 11.90 -7.78
CA TYR A 262 -22.34 12.17 -7.82
C TYR A 262 -22.93 11.65 -9.14
N GLY A 263 -24.05 10.95 -9.02
CA GLY A 263 -24.72 10.28 -10.14
C GLY A 263 -25.52 9.07 -9.66
N THR A 264 -26.13 8.35 -10.61
CA THR A 264 -26.80 7.07 -10.33
C THR A 264 -25.79 5.99 -9.91
N PRO A 265 -26.18 4.94 -9.17
CA PRO A 265 -25.27 3.85 -8.79
C PRO A 265 -24.52 3.24 -9.97
N LYS A 266 -25.21 3.09 -11.12
CA LYS A 266 -24.63 2.62 -12.37
C LYS A 266 -23.52 3.55 -12.87
N GLN A 267 -23.77 4.86 -12.94
CA GLN A 267 -22.76 5.83 -13.37
C GLN A 267 -21.56 5.85 -12.43
N ARG A 268 -21.77 5.80 -11.11
CA ARG A 268 -20.67 5.76 -10.13
C ARG A 268 -19.77 4.54 -10.34
N GLY A 269 -20.36 3.37 -10.50
CA GLY A 269 -19.59 2.15 -10.78
C GLY A 269 -18.85 2.22 -12.13
N GLN A 270 -19.44 2.81 -13.17
CA GLN A 270 -18.79 2.98 -14.48
C GLN A 270 -17.60 3.94 -14.41
N VAL A 271 -17.76 5.08 -13.71
CA VAL A 271 -16.67 6.04 -13.46
C VAL A 271 -15.55 5.37 -12.68
N ALA A 272 -15.88 4.72 -11.56
CA ALA A 272 -14.95 4.00 -10.71
C ALA A 272 -14.16 2.93 -11.49
N PHE A 273 -14.87 2.10 -12.26
CA PHE A 273 -14.27 1.04 -13.08
C PHE A 273 -13.34 1.62 -14.16
N THR A 274 -13.78 2.67 -14.86
CA THR A 274 -12.98 3.31 -15.92
C THR A 274 -11.72 3.96 -15.35
N ALA A 275 -11.85 4.77 -14.30
CA ALA A 275 -10.73 5.47 -13.68
C ALA A 275 -9.70 4.49 -13.10
N LEU A 276 -10.16 3.45 -12.39
CA LEU A 276 -9.28 2.44 -11.82
C LEU A 276 -8.59 1.59 -12.90
N SER A 277 -9.30 1.26 -13.99
CA SER A 277 -8.72 0.53 -15.13
C SER A 277 -7.61 1.33 -15.80
N LEU A 278 -7.85 2.63 -16.02
CA LEU A 278 -6.87 3.54 -16.62
C LEU A 278 -5.67 3.75 -15.69
N LEU A 279 -5.88 3.86 -14.38
CA LEU A 279 -4.81 3.98 -13.40
C LEU A 279 -3.91 2.73 -13.39
N TYR A 280 -4.51 1.54 -13.47
CA TYR A 280 -3.78 0.28 -13.62
C TYR A 280 -3.06 0.18 -14.98
N ALA A 281 -3.67 0.68 -16.06
CA ALA A 281 -3.01 0.76 -17.37
C ALA A 281 -1.76 1.67 -17.31
N CYS A 282 -1.79 2.79 -16.58
CA CYS A 282 -0.60 3.62 -16.35
C CYS A 282 0.53 2.83 -15.68
N HIS A 283 0.21 1.99 -14.69
CA HIS A 283 1.19 1.07 -14.10
C HIS A 283 1.80 0.14 -15.16
N LEU A 284 0.98 -0.54 -15.97
CA LEU A 284 1.46 -1.49 -16.97
C LEU A 284 2.35 -0.82 -18.03
N VAL A 285 1.97 0.37 -18.50
CA VAL A 285 2.75 1.14 -19.48
C VAL A 285 4.10 1.55 -18.88
N LEU A 286 4.12 2.09 -17.66
CA LEU A 286 5.38 2.46 -17.00
C LEU A 286 6.24 1.25 -16.64
N LEU A 287 5.63 0.11 -16.32
CA LEU A 287 6.34 -1.15 -16.09
C LEU A 287 7.02 -1.59 -17.38
N LEU A 288 6.30 -1.58 -18.51
CA LEU A 288 6.85 -1.90 -19.81
C LEU A 288 8.02 -0.98 -20.16
N ILE A 289 7.86 0.34 -19.99
CA ILE A 289 8.93 1.32 -20.21
C ILE A 289 10.14 1.01 -19.32
N SER A 290 9.93 0.70 -18.05
CA SER A 290 11.00 0.33 -17.13
C SER A 290 11.73 -0.93 -17.59
N THR A 291 11.00 -1.98 -17.98
CA THR A 291 11.62 -3.22 -18.48
C THR A 291 12.39 -3.03 -19.78
N ALA A 292 11.93 -2.14 -20.67
CA ALA A 292 12.59 -1.86 -21.93
C ALA A 292 13.83 -0.96 -21.78
N THR A 293 13.83 -0.05 -20.81
CA THR A 293 14.88 0.97 -20.65
C THR A 293 15.82 0.73 -19.47
N GLY A 294 15.47 -0.17 -18.55
CA GLY A 294 16.15 -0.34 -17.27
C GLY A 294 15.96 0.85 -16.31
N SER A 295 15.02 1.76 -16.57
CA SER A 295 14.86 2.98 -15.76
C SER A 295 14.30 2.66 -14.36
N PRO A 296 15.04 2.94 -13.27
CA PRO A 296 14.56 2.75 -11.90
C PRO A 296 13.44 3.73 -11.55
N MET A 297 13.47 4.95 -12.12
CA MET A 297 12.42 5.94 -11.91
C MET A 297 11.09 5.46 -12.48
N ALA A 298 11.09 4.92 -13.70
CA ALA A 298 9.89 4.35 -14.30
C ALA A 298 9.36 3.17 -13.47
N LEU A 299 10.23 2.31 -12.93
CA LEU A 299 9.85 1.18 -12.07
C LEU A 299 9.15 1.65 -10.79
N PHE A 300 9.73 2.64 -10.13
CA PHE A 300 9.19 3.18 -8.89
C PHE A 300 7.87 3.90 -9.14
N THR A 301 7.78 4.75 -10.16
CA THR A 301 6.52 5.42 -10.51
C THR A 301 5.45 4.40 -10.88
N SER A 302 5.80 3.37 -11.67
CA SER A 302 4.93 2.24 -11.97
C SER A 302 4.42 1.55 -10.69
N SER A 303 5.30 1.31 -9.72
CA SER A 303 4.96 0.71 -8.44
C SER A 303 4.04 1.61 -7.60
N MET A 304 4.24 2.92 -7.62
CA MET A 304 3.35 3.87 -6.96
C MET A 304 1.95 3.83 -7.58
N PHE A 305 1.83 3.82 -8.91
CA PHE A 305 0.52 3.62 -9.58
C PHE A 305 -0.17 2.32 -9.16
N LEU A 306 0.59 1.23 -9.08
CA LEU A 306 0.07 -0.07 -8.64
C LEU A 306 -0.43 -0.06 -7.20
N ILE A 307 0.28 0.59 -6.28
CA ILE A 307 -0.14 0.75 -4.88
C ILE A 307 -1.46 1.51 -4.79
N TYR A 308 -1.59 2.62 -5.53
CA TYR A 308 -2.84 3.39 -5.57
C TYR A 308 -3.99 2.57 -6.15
N ALA A 309 -3.77 1.91 -7.29
CA ALA A 309 -4.78 1.04 -7.90
C ALA A 309 -5.21 -0.09 -6.94
N PHE A 310 -4.24 -0.70 -6.25
CA PHE A 310 -4.50 -1.73 -5.26
C PHE A 310 -5.31 -1.22 -4.07
N ILE A 311 -5.04 -0.02 -3.56
CA ILE A 311 -5.81 0.53 -2.43
C ILE A 311 -7.22 0.90 -2.88
N TYR A 312 -7.38 1.62 -3.99
CA TYR A 312 -8.69 2.05 -4.45
C TYR A 312 -9.58 0.90 -4.95
N CYS A 313 -9.02 -0.27 -5.27
CA CYS A 313 -9.81 -1.43 -5.69
C CYS A 313 -10.56 -2.14 -4.55
N PHE A 314 -10.39 -1.79 -3.27
CA PHE A 314 -11.12 -2.49 -2.20
C PHE A 314 -12.61 -2.18 -2.19
N PRO A 315 -13.47 -3.18 -1.90
CA PRO A 315 -14.92 -3.02 -1.82
C PRO A 315 -15.37 -2.34 -0.50
N ILE A 316 -14.71 -1.25 -0.11
CA ILE A 316 -14.90 -0.56 1.17
C ILE A 316 -15.11 0.93 0.89
N ARG A 317 -16.09 1.58 1.55
CA ARG A 317 -16.25 3.04 1.43
C ARG A 317 -15.10 3.77 2.11
N PRO A 318 -14.58 4.87 1.52
CA PRO A 318 -15.05 5.56 0.32
C PRO A 318 -14.38 5.14 -1.01
N MET A 319 -13.74 3.97 -1.08
CA MET A 319 -12.93 3.53 -2.22
C MET A 319 -13.77 3.09 -3.44
N GLU A 320 -13.17 3.20 -4.63
CA GLU A 320 -13.82 2.88 -5.92
C GLU A 320 -14.30 1.45 -6.03
N GLY A 321 -13.56 0.49 -5.47
CA GLY A 321 -13.93 -0.91 -5.46
C GLY A 321 -15.33 -1.13 -4.88
N HIS A 322 -15.78 -0.31 -3.93
CA HIS A 322 -17.12 -0.38 -3.38
C HIS A 322 -18.19 -0.01 -4.42
N ALA A 323 -17.96 1.04 -5.22
CA ALA A 323 -18.88 1.46 -6.28
C ALA A 323 -18.96 0.41 -7.40
N ILE A 324 -17.82 -0.16 -7.80
CA ILE A 324 -17.75 -1.23 -8.80
C ILE A 324 -18.47 -2.48 -8.28
N TRP A 325 -18.21 -2.89 -7.02
CA TRP A 325 -18.83 -4.06 -6.41
C TRP A 325 -20.35 -3.97 -6.35
N HIS A 326 -20.89 -2.82 -5.97
CA HIS A 326 -22.35 -2.60 -5.94
C HIS A 326 -22.98 -2.58 -7.33
N GLN A 327 -22.25 -2.16 -8.36
CA GLN A 327 -22.74 -2.23 -9.74
C GLN A 327 -22.69 -3.65 -10.29
N SER A 328 -21.53 -4.31 -10.19
CA SER A 328 -21.27 -5.63 -10.77
C SER A 328 -20.06 -6.31 -10.13
N ARG A 329 -20.32 -7.36 -9.34
CA ARG A 329 -19.27 -8.18 -8.71
C ARG A 329 -18.31 -8.82 -9.74
N PRO A 330 -18.77 -9.34 -10.90
CA PRO A 330 -17.87 -9.82 -11.94
C PRO A 330 -16.91 -8.75 -12.47
N GLN A 331 -17.38 -7.50 -12.66
CA GLN A 331 -16.52 -6.40 -13.09
C GLN A 331 -15.46 -6.07 -12.03
N TRP A 332 -15.84 -6.08 -10.76
CA TRP A 332 -14.89 -5.93 -9.67
C TRP A 332 -13.84 -7.06 -9.68
N CYS A 333 -14.24 -8.32 -9.82
CA CYS A 333 -13.28 -9.43 -9.91
C CYS A 333 -12.32 -9.26 -11.09
N LEU A 334 -12.83 -8.86 -12.26
CA LEU A 334 -12.05 -8.66 -13.49
C LEU A 334 -10.92 -7.64 -13.29
N ILE A 335 -11.14 -6.58 -12.50
CA ILE A 335 -10.11 -5.58 -12.24
C ILE A 335 -9.26 -5.91 -11.01
N PHE A 336 -9.87 -6.50 -9.97
CA PHE A 336 -9.20 -6.80 -8.70
C PHE A 336 -8.11 -7.86 -8.85
N PHE A 337 -8.38 -8.96 -9.55
CA PHE A 337 -7.42 -10.07 -9.64
C PHE A 337 -6.13 -9.70 -10.41
N PRO A 338 -6.18 -9.00 -11.55
CA PRO A 338 -4.97 -8.50 -12.21
C PRO A 338 -4.17 -7.54 -11.33
N ILE A 339 -4.84 -6.59 -10.65
CA ILE A 339 -4.18 -5.66 -9.74
C ILE A 339 -3.53 -6.41 -8.58
N LEU A 340 -4.22 -7.37 -7.96
CA LEU A 340 -3.70 -8.19 -6.88
C LEU A 340 -2.50 -9.02 -7.36
N GLY A 341 -2.59 -9.66 -8.53
CA GLY A 341 -1.50 -10.42 -9.11
C GLY A 341 -0.26 -9.55 -9.30
N SER A 342 -0.40 -8.42 -9.98
CA SER A 342 0.70 -7.46 -10.16
C SER A 342 1.25 -6.97 -8.83
N PHE A 343 0.40 -6.67 -7.84
CA PHE A 343 0.84 -6.23 -6.52
C PHE A 343 1.63 -7.30 -5.74
N LEU A 344 1.35 -8.58 -5.98
CA LEU A 344 2.07 -9.70 -5.36
C LEU A 344 3.39 -10.01 -6.07
N PHE A 345 3.47 -9.82 -7.39
CA PHE A 345 4.61 -10.28 -8.20
C PHE A 345 5.50 -9.18 -8.79
N ALA A 346 4.96 -7.99 -9.03
CA ALA A 346 5.68 -6.90 -9.71
C ALA A 346 6.17 -5.81 -8.74
N LEU A 347 5.79 -5.84 -7.46
CA LEU A 347 6.18 -4.83 -6.49
C LEU A 347 7.63 -5.06 -6.01
N PRO A 348 8.54 -4.08 -6.15
CA PRO A 348 9.92 -4.19 -5.70
C PRO A 348 10.05 -4.45 -4.20
N SER A 349 11.05 -5.24 -3.80
CA SER A 349 11.32 -5.55 -2.39
C SER A 349 11.63 -4.32 -1.55
N SER A 350 12.29 -3.31 -2.13
CA SER A 350 12.58 -2.03 -1.46
C SER A 350 11.31 -1.29 -1.02
N LEU A 351 10.19 -1.49 -1.72
CA LEU A 351 8.90 -0.89 -1.37
C LEU A 351 8.08 -1.75 -0.42
N LEU A 352 8.34 -3.06 -0.32
CA LEU A 352 7.63 -3.95 0.62
C LEU A 352 7.87 -3.57 2.08
N ASP A 353 9.04 -3.02 2.40
CA ASP A 353 9.35 -2.55 3.75
C ASP A 353 8.62 -1.26 4.14
N ILE A 354 8.15 -0.50 3.14
CA ILE A 354 7.57 0.84 3.31
C ILE A 354 6.04 0.78 3.33
N ILE A 355 5.42 -0.30 2.82
CA ILE A 355 3.96 -0.47 2.70
C ILE A 355 3.42 -1.37 3.80
#